data_AF-A0A9W6J6G2-F1
#
_entry.id   AF-A0A9W6J6G2-F1
#
_cell.length_a   1.000
_cell.length_b   1.000
_cell.length_c   1.000
_cell.angle_alpha   90.00
_cell.angle_beta   90.00
_cell.angle_gamma   90.00
#
_symmetry.space_group_name_H-M   'P 1'
#
loop_
_entity.id
_entity.type
_entity.pdbx_description
1 polymer ?
#
loop_
_entity_poly.entity_id
_entity_poly.type
_entity_poly.pdbx_seq_one_letter_code
_entity_poly.pdbx_strand_id
1 'polypeptide(L)'
;MMYLPFPTEAGAMARSRAALLAAYPNMSPDSANQYLWSWRVHPGDGRGAIEIPATPEEAGLGLAQDAYDGLLTGAERTALVPEISADWTPELT
;
A
#
# COMPACT_ATOMS: atom_id res chain seq x y z
N MET A 1 8.48 7.14 3.48
CA MET A 1 7.52 6.02 3.57
C MET A 1 6.48 6.34 4.64
N MET A 2 5.21 6.09 4.36
CA MET A 2 4.08 6.14 5.31
C MET A 2 3.36 4.78 5.27
N TYR A 3 2.48 4.53 6.23
CA TYR A 3 1.70 3.29 6.30
C TYR A 3 0.21 3.58 6.31
N LEU A 4 -0.56 2.77 5.57
CA LEU A 4 -2.01 2.83 5.57
C LEU A 4 -2.57 1.54 6.20
N PRO A 5 -3.10 1.59 7.44
CA PRO A 5 -3.59 0.41 8.13
C PRO A 5 -4.99 -0.02 7.66
N PHE A 6 -5.22 -1.33 7.64
CA PHE A 6 -6.47 -1.99 7.29
C PHE A 6 -6.86 -3.01 8.35
N PRO A 7 -8.18 -3.26 8.55
CA PRO A 7 -8.66 -4.27 9.50
C PRO A 7 -8.19 -5.70 9.17
N THR A 8 -7.87 -5.99 7.92
CA THR A 8 -7.41 -7.31 7.46
C THR A 8 -6.34 -7.18 6.38
N GLU A 9 -5.47 -8.20 6.28
CA GLU A 9 -4.53 -8.34 5.15
C GLU A 9 -5.27 -8.28 3.80
N ALA A 10 -6.40 -8.99 3.67
CA ALA A 10 -7.19 -8.99 2.46
C ALA A 10 -7.65 -7.58 2.05
N GLY A 11 -7.97 -6.71 3.01
CA GLY A 11 -8.31 -5.31 2.76
C GLY A 11 -7.14 -4.53 2.18
N ALA A 12 -5.94 -4.68 2.76
CA ALA A 12 -4.72 -4.05 2.26
C ALA A 12 -4.39 -4.51 0.83
N MET A 13 -4.43 -5.82 0.58
CA MET A 13 -4.19 -6.40 -0.74
C MET A 13 -5.20 -5.91 -1.78
N ALA A 14 -6.50 -5.97 -1.48
CA ALA A 14 -7.55 -5.51 -2.38
C ALA A 14 -7.36 -4.03 -2.74
N ARG A 15 -6.96 -3.21 -1.77
CA ARG A 15 -6.75 -1.78 -1.99
C ARG A 15 -5.50 -1.48 -2.82
N SER A 16 -4.40 -2.19 -2.58
CA SER A 16 -3.17 -2.09 -3.39
C SER A 16 -3.43 -2.51 -4.84
N ARG A 17 -4.24 -3.56 -5.06
CA ARG A 17 -4.69 -3.98 -6.39
C ARG A 17 -5.57 -2.93 -7.07
N ALA A 18 -6.49 -2.30 -6.34
CA ALA A 18 -7.30 -1.23 -6.89
C ALA A 18 -6.45 -0.02 -7.32
N ALA A 19 -5.41 0.31 -6.56
CA ALA A 19 -4.45 1.36 -6.93
C ALA A 19 -3.69 1.04 -8.21
N LEU A 20 -3.26 -0.22 -8.37
CA LEU A 20 -2.59 -0.69 -9.58
C LEU A 20 -3.45 -0.50 -10.82
N LEU A 21 -4.72 -0.92 -10.75
CA LEU A 21 -5.66 -0.78 -11.88
C LEU A 21 -5.99 0.69 -12.19
N ALA A 22 -6.01 1.55 -11.17
CA ALA A 22 -6.19 2.99 -11.36
C ALA A 22 -4.95 3.63 -12.02
N ALA A 23 -3.74 3.23 -11.63
CA ALA A 23 -2.48 3.71 -12.21
C ALA A 23 -2.25 3.17 -13.63
N TYR A 24 -2.64 1.92 -13.89
CA TYR A 24 -2.40 1.20 -15.14
C TYR A 24 -3.67 0.49 -15.63
N PRO A 25 -4.68 1.25 -16.13
CA PRO A 25 -5.97 0.68 -16.53
C PRO A 25 -5.89 -0.31 -17.69
N ASN A 26 -4.80 -0.29 -18.46
CA ASN A 26 -4.54 -1.19 -19.58
C ASN A 26 -3.71 -2.43 -19.18
N MET A 27 -3.32 -2.56 -17.91
CA MET A 27 -2.57 -3.71 -17.42
C MET A 27 -3.51 -4.92 -17.27
N SER A 28 -3.16 -6.04 -17.89
CA SER A 28 -3.88 -7.30 -17.69
C SER A 28 -3.47 -7.90 -16.33
N PRO A 29 -4.43 -8.31 -15.47
CA PRO A 29 -4.16 -8.81 -14.12
C PRO A 29 -3.44 -10.17 -14.05
N ASP A 30 -3.03 -10.74 -15.18
CA ASP A 30 -2.24 -11.99 -15.28
C ASP A 30 -0.71 -11.79 -15.15
N SER A 31 -0.27 -10.55 -14.92
CA SER A 31 1.16 -10.25 -14.73
C SER A 31 1.61 -10.52 -13.29
N ALA A 32 2.89 -10.87 -13.13
CA ALA A 32 3.52 -11.21 -11.84
C ALA A 32 3.41 -10.12 -10.76
N ASN A 33 2.96 -8.90 -11.11
CA ASN A 33 2.75 -7.78 -10.21
C ASN A 33 1.26 -7.51 -10.04
N GLN A 34 0.59 -8.21 -9.12
CA GLN A 34 -0.85 -8.07 -8.87
C GLN A 34 -1.23 -6.90 -7.95
N TYR A 35 -0.23 -6.18 -7.43
CA TYR A 35 -0.38 -5.15 -6.41
C TYR A 35 0.58 -3.99 -6.69
N LEU A 36 0.16 -2.76 -6.37
CA LEU A 36 0.98 -1.57 -6.60
C LEU A 36 2.06 -1.39 -5.54
N TRP A 37 1.67 -1.58 -4.29
CA TRP A 37 2.49 -1.36 -3.11
C TRP A 37 2.66 -2.64 -2.30
N SER A 38 3.79 -2.75 -1.62
CA SER A 38 4.05 -3.76 -0.59
C SER A 38 3.12 -3.59 0.60
N TRP A 39 2.90 -4.67 1.35
CA TRP A 39 2.15 -4.64 2.61
C TRP A 39 2.81 -5.49 3.69
N ARG A 40 2.44 -5.22 4.93
CA ARG A 40 2.77 -6.02 6.11
C ARG A 40 1.50 -6.60 6.72
N VAL A 41 1.66 -7.74 7.37
CA VAL A 41 0.59 -8.42 8.13
C VAL A 41 0.98 -8.41 9.59
N HIS A 42 0.04 -7.98 10.44
CA HIS A 42 0.23 -8.02 11.87
C HIS A 42 0.16 -9.48 12.36
N PRO A 43 1.21 -9.99 13.06
CA PRO A 43 1.32 -11.41 13.39
C PRO A 43 0.29 -11.87 14.43
N GLY A 44 -0.23 -10.96 15.27
CA GLY A 44 -1.12 -11.30 16.38
C GLY A 44 -2.61 -11.25 16.05
N ASP A 45 -3.03 -10.53 15.00
CA ASP A 45 -4.46 -10.29 14.72
C ASP A 45 -4.84 -10.24 13.24
N GLY A 46 -3.89 -10.41 12.32
CA GLY A 46 -4.16 -10.49 10.88
C GLY A 46 -4.54 -9.16 10.22
N ARG A 47 -4.38 -8.02 10.91
CA ARG A 47 -4.48 -6.69 10.27
C ARG A 47 -3.42 -6.52 9.19
N GLY A 48 -3.73 -5.71 8.18
CA GLY A 48 -2.82 -5.40 7.08
C GLY A 48 -2.38 -3.93 7.10
N ALA A 49 -1.19 -3.61 6.63
CA ALA A 49 -0.76 -2.23 6.44
C ALA A 49 -0.02 -2.11 5.11
N ILE A 50 -0.47 -1.20 4.24
CA ILE A 50 0.21 -0.91 2.98
C ILE A 50 1.36 0.04 3.25
N GLU A 51 2.53 -0.23 2.68
CA GLU A 51 3.66 0.70 2.67
C GLU A 51 3.51 1.66 1.49
N ILE A 52 3.38 2.95 1.78
CA ILE A 52 3.21 4.01 0.79
C ILE A 52 4.51 4.80 0.68
N PRO A 53 5.29 4.61 -0.41
CA PRO A 53 6.43 5.46 -0.73
C PRO A 53 6.02 6.92 -0.85
N ALA A 54 6.94 7.83 -0.50
CA ALA A 54 6.64 9.27 -0.52
C ALA A 54 6.53 9.82 -1.96
N THR A 55 7.21 9.18 -2.90
CA THR A 55 7.25 9.58 -4.31
C THR A 55 6.94 8.41 -5.23
N PRO A 56 6.45 8.67 -6.46
CA PRO A 56 6.31 7.63 -7.47
C PRO A 56 7.65 6.99 -7.84
N GLU A 57 8.75 7.73 -7.77
CA GLU A 57 10.10 7.19 -8.04
C GLU A 57 10.51 6.14 -7.00
N GLU A 58 10.30 6.41 -5.71
CA GLU A 58 10.52 5.42 -4.64
C GLU A 58 9.62 4.18 -4.81
N ALA A 59 8.41 4.37 -5.35
CA ALA A 59 7.50 3.27 -5.67
C ALA A 59 7.88 2.52 -6.97
N GLY A 60 8.91 2.96 -7.70
CA GLY A 60 9.28 2.40 -9.00
C GLY A 60 8.22 2.64 -10.08
N LEU A 61 7.40 3.68 -9.92
CA LEU A 61 6.29 4.04 -10.78
C LEU A 61 6.71 5.16 -11.72
N GLY A 62 6.50 4.97 -13.02
CA GLY A 62 6.66 6.03 -14.04
C GLY A 62 5.52 7.07 -14.04
N LEU A 63 5.06 7.50 -12.87
CA LEU A 63 3.95 8.44 -12.69
C LEU A 63 4.45 9.82 -12.28
N ALA A 64 3.67 10.86 -12.57
CA ALA A 64 3.86 12.18 -11.96
C ALA A 64 3.35 12.18 -10.50
N GLN A 65 3.87 13.07 -9.65
CA GLN A 65 3.49 13.16 -8.24
C GLN A 65 1.98 13.35 -8.06
N ASP A 66 1.34 14.27 -8.80
CA ASP A 66 -0.10 14.51 -8.68
C ASP A 66 -0.96 13.27 -9.01
N ALA A 67 -0.52 12.48 -9.99
CA ALA A 67 -1.20 11.23 -10.35
C ALA A 67 -1.03 10.19 -9.25
N TYR A 68 0.15 10.11 -8.65
CA TYR A 68 0.46 9.22 -7.54
C TYR A 68 -0.31 9.58 -6.27
N ASP A 69 -0.34 10.87 -5.89
CA ASP A 69 -1.11 11.37 -4.75
C ASP A 69 -2.62 11.19 -4.97
N GLY A 70 -3.06 11.26 -6.22
CA GLY A 70 -4.42 10.96 -6.67
C GLY A 70 -4.82 9.48 -6.53
N LEU A 71 -3.87 8.56 -6.34
CA LEU A 71 -4.17 7.16 -6.08
C LEU A 71 -4.74 6.93 -4.69
N LEU A 72 -4.57 7.87 -3.75
CA LEU A 72 -5.18 7.83 -2.42
C LEU A 72 -6.39 8.75 -2.33
N THR A 73 -7.43 8.30 -1.65
CA THR A 73 -8.57 9.15 -1.30
C THR A 73 -8.17 10.14 -0.19
N GLY A 74 -8.96 11.21 -0.01
CA GLY A 74 -8.73 12.17 1.07
C GLY A 74 -8.79 11.54 2.48
N ALA A 75 -9.65 10.53 2.65
CA ALA A 75 -9.75 9.78 3.91
C ALA A 75 -8.49 8.93 4.16
N GLU A 76 -7.98 8.27 3.12
CA GLU A 76 -6.76 7.46 3.24
C GLU A 76 -5.53 8.31 3.51
N ARG A 77 -5.39 9.46 2.85
CA ARG A 77 -4.29 10.40 3.14
C ARG A 77 -4.31 10.85 4.60
N THR A 78 -5.49 11.08 5.16
CA THR A 78 -5.64 11.44 6.59
C THR A 78 -5.36 10.28 7.52
N ALA A 79 -5.57 9.04 7.08
CA ALA A 79 -5.34 7.82 7.85
C ALA A 79 -3.89 7.31 7.77
N LEU A 80 -3.02 7.95 6.98
CA LEU A 80 -1.61 7.59 6.90
C LEU A 80 -0.92 7.83 8.24
N VAL A 81 -0.14 6.83 8.68
CA VAL A 81 0.71 6.92 9.86
C VAL A 81 2.19 6.86 9.44
N PRO A 82 3.08 7.64 10.07
CA PRO A 82 4.50 7.64 9.70
C PRO A 82 5.20 6.33 10.06
N GLU A 83 4.69 5.63 11.09
CA GLU A 83 5.25 4.39 11.61
C GLU A 83 4.10 3.46 12.01
N ILE A 84 4.28 2.15 11.77
CA ILE A 84 3.45 1.10 12.39
C ILE A 84 4.04 0.72 13.74
N SER A 85 3.19 0.29 14.65
CA SER A 85 3.62 -0.12 15.99
C SER A 85 4.59 -1.32 15.91
N ALA A 86 5.50 -1.41 16.88
CA ALA A 86 6.58 -2.41 16.91
C ALA A 86 6.07 -3.87 16.98
N ASP A 87 4.84 -4.09 17.44
CA ASP A 87 4.14 -5.38 17.40
C ASP A 87 3.88 -5.89 15.96
N TRP A 88 4.02 -5.04 14.94
CA TRP A 88 3.98 -5.43 13.52
C TRP A 88 5.31 -5.95 12.97
N THR A 89 6.42 -5.71 13.68
CA THR A 89 7.72 -6.25 13.30
C THR A 89 7.94 -7.55 14.08
N PRO A 90 8.11 -8.71 13.42
CA PRO A 90 8.49 -9.92 14.15
C PRO A 90 9.82 -9.65 14.84
N GLU A 91 9.87 -9.78 16.17
CA GLU A 91 11.14 -9.79 16.89
C GLU A 91 11.99 -10.91 16.29
N LEU A 92 13.09 -10.54 15.63
CA LEU A 92 14.12 -11.48 15.22
C LEU A 92 14.71 -12.06 16.51
N THR A 93 14.15 -13.19 16.96
CA THR A 93 14.69 -14.02 18.04
C THR A 93 15.62 -15.08 17.47
#